data_AF-A0A2P7TBR2-F1
#
_entry.id   AF-A0A2P7TBR2-F1
#
_cell.length_a   1.000
_cell.length_b   1.000
_cell.length_c   1.000
_cell.angle_alpha   90.00
_cell.angle_beta   90.00
_cell.angle_gamma   90.00
#
_symmetry.space_group_name_H-M   'P 1'
#
loop_
_entity.id
_entity.type
_entity.pdbx_description
1 polymer ?
#
loop_
_entity_poly.entity_id
_entity_poly.type
_entity_poly.pdbx_seq_one_letter_code
_entity_poly.pdbx_strand_id
1 'polypeptide(L)'
;MKMAALLSRYVIVCAACCLWAAGSRLHAQEYTALEIPEKYARPQEDVSTAKTSDITKGKVWVVYSDRAKNNTYTEAGGSTQQATLGFLEELYPVDEKGDFLHVVQGSLKEGSLKVQVTSDKGWISKSSLLLWSNCLVTPDNITKKAMLLNTPEGLGEKSVIVNGAEEIRFYSDPKLSGLTDKYSPPNHIFFIFKQDGNRLLLGVNDKHDPTYVKLNIVGWVSLNQFTEWNNRVALEPNCEVSATTERWANGVRASVYKDYQSALSFSLGEPVNPLDIIWEDDTTFERRPGEWRRIIVTGHPENNILKTLVCLGNNNWTIGYIAMYRAGLRHPLFSNSLFLTRSELGNIVISLEMLSDAGTSADRRQQMYKTWLEILQKYTGGKRSDFENMTMDEINRQVFGLPGGKESMLRDVKLLDIPQSEQQNSCDCFTKKSTSMLREWKLREKLLDFAYADCLPLPAFVKLREITDASVVNEVQFEEYIHRIAYKYRQLYKAFNQDNYRYAFRSNGVTYYWIAEDMLP
;
A
#
# COMPACT_ATOMS: atom_id res chain seq x y z
N MET A 1 86.17 36.82 32.75
CA MET A 1 85.85 35.85 31.68
C MET A 1 84.87 34.78 32.20
N LYS A 2 83.65 35.20 32.56
CA LYS A 2 82.55 34.34 33.01
C LYS A 2 81.28 35.13 32.75
N MET A 3 80.60 34.86 31.64
CA MET A 3 79.19 35.19 31.35
C MET A 3 78.97 35.06 29.83
N ALA A 4 78.83 33.84 29.32
CA ALA A 4 78.41 33.61 27.93
C ALA A 4 77.81 32.21 27.68
N ALA A 5 77.25 31.55 28.70
CA ALA A 5 76.80 30.15 28.55
C ALA A 5 75.49 29.81 29.29
N LEU A 6 74.57 30.76 29.46
CA LEU A 6 73.31 30.49 30.17
C LEU A 6 72.03 31.11 29.60
N LEU A 7 72.06 31.65 28.38
CA LEU A 7 70.87 32.26 27.75
C LEU A 7 70.33 31.52 26.50
N SER A 8 70.90 30.38 26.12
CA SER A 8 70.48 29.66 24.90
C SER A 8 69.52 28.48 25.14
N ARG A 9 69.12 28.19 26.40
CA ARG A 9 68.26 27.03 26.70
C ARG A 9 66.83 27.35 27.19
N TYR A 10 66.49 28.63 27.42
CA TYR A 10 65.16 29.02 27.90
C TYR A 10 64.20 29.56 26.83
N VAL A 11 64.66 29.81 25.60
CA VAL A 11 63.79 30.27 24.50
C VAL A 11 63.18 29.11 23.69
N ILE A 12 63.76 27.91 23.76
CA ILE A 12 63.28 26.75 22.97
C ILE A 12 62.16 25.96 23.68
N VAL A 13 61.97 26.13 24.99
CA VAL A 13 60.92 25.39 25.73
C VAL A 13 59.56 26.10 25.70
N CYS A 14 59.50 27.42 25.49
CA CYS A 14 58.22 28.13 25.35
C CYS A 14 57.63 28.08 23.92
N ALA A 15 58.44 27.80 22.89
CA ALA A 15 57.93 27.62 21.53
C ALA A 15 57.32 26.23 21.30
N ALA A 16 57.71 25.21 22.08
CA ALA A 16 57.18 23.86 21.97
C ALA A 16 55.83 23.66 22.71
N CYS A 17 55.54 24.45 23.77
CA CYS A 17 54.26 24.38 24.47
C CYS A 17 53.14 25.19 23.81
N CYS A 18 53.45 26.19 22.99
CA CYS A 18 52.43 26.90 22.19
C CYS A 18 52.02 26.15 20.91
N LEU A 19 52.72 25.07 20.54
CA LEU A 19 52.42 24.22 19.39
C LEU A 19 51.67 22.92 19.75
N TRP A 20 51.40 22.68 21.04
CA TRP A 20 50.58 21.55 21.53
C TRP A 20 49.26 21.96 22.19
N ALA A 21 48.97 23.26 22.26
CA ALA A 21 47.70 23.82 22.72
C ALA A 21 46.90 24.53 21.62
N ALA A 22 47.29 24.38 20.34
CA ALA A 22 46.36 24.48 19.23
C ALA A 22 45.61 23.14 19.09
N GLY A 23 44.97 22.71 20.18
CA GLY A 23 43.92 21.72 20.11
C GLY A 23 42.90 22.29 19.14
N SER A 24 42.86 21.69 17.96
CA SER A 24 41.90 21.95 16.90
C SER A 24 40.50 22.07 17.49
N ARG A 25 40.05 23.31 17.72
CA ARG A 25 38.64 23.66 17.59
C ARG A 25 38.32 23.55 16.11
N LEU A 26 38.26 22.32 15.60
CA LEU A 26 37.45 21.99 14.45
C LEU A 26 36.02 22.27 14.90
N HIS A 27 35.58 23.52 14.75
CA HIS A 27 34.16 23.77 14.64
C HIS A 27 33.73 22.96 13.42
N ALA A 28 33.12 21.81 13.65
CA ALA A 28 32.49 21.03 12.60
C ALA A 28 31.63 22.00 11.80
N GLN A 29 31.90 22.13 10.51
CA GLN A 29 31.19 23.07 9.66
C GLN A 29 29.70 22.71 9.71
N GLU A 30 28.85 23.69 9.99
CA GLU A 30 27.41 23.45 10.14
C GLU A 30 26.68 23.94 8.90
N TYR A 31 25.90 23.06 8.29
CA TYR A 31 24.99 23.41 7.20
C TYR A 31 23.55 23.30 7.67
N THR A 32 22.66 24.07 7.04
CA THR A 32 21.21 23.84 7.16
C THR A 32 20.82 22.88 6.06
N ALA A 33 20.30 21.71 6.41
CA ALA A 33 19.71 20.80 5.44
C ALA A 33 18.41 21.39 4.89
N LEU A 34 18.14 21.10 3.61
CA LEU A 34 16.87 21.41 2.98
C LEU A 34 15.74 20.59 3.62
N GLU A 35 14.54 21.14 3.59
CA GLU A 35 13.33 20.45 4.02
C GLU A 35 12.75 19.63 2.86
N ILE A 36 12.07 18.53 3.18
CA ILE A 36 11.54 17.62 2.16
C ILE A 36 10.39 18.28 1.36
N PRO A 37 10.44 18.26 0.01
CA PRO A 37 9.30 18.65 -0.82
C PRO A 37 8.04 17.80 -0.57
N GLU A 38 6.86 18.41 -0.49
CA GLU A 38 5.59 17.71 -0.19
C GLU A 38 5.28 16.61 -1.21
N LYS A 39 5.60 16.83 -2.49
CA LYS A 39 5.42 15.83 -3.57
C LYS A 39 6.19 14.52 -3.36
N TYR A 40 7.23 14.51 -2.52
CA TYR A 40 7.98 13.29 -2.20
C TYR A 40 7.39 12.50 -1.04
N ALA A 41 6.31 13.01 -0.41
CA ALA A 41 5.58 12.24 0.60
C ALA A 41 4.86 11.03 -0.01
N ARG A 42 4.32 11.15 -1.23
CA ARG A 42 3.68 10.06 -1.99
C ARG A 42 4.12 10.13 -3.47
N PRO A 43 5.35 9.71 -3.78
CA PRO A 43 5.92 9.88 -5.10
C PRO A 43 5.19 8.99 -6.13
N GLN A 44 4.75 9.56 -7.23
CA GLN A 44 4.38 8.80 -8.43
C GLN A 44 5.63 8.53 -9.28
N GLU A 45 5.55 7.64 -10.24
CA GLU A 45 6.70 7.26 -11.08
C GLU A 45 7.28 8.43 -11.88
N ASP A 46 6.40 9.32 -12.35
CA ASP A 46 6.70 10.52 -13.11
C ASP A 46 6.80 11.78 -12.24
N VAL A 47 6.95 11.62 -10.91
CA VAL A 47 7.06 12.75 -9.99
C VAL A 47 8.19 13.68 -10.43
N SER A 48 7.82 14.92 -10.78
CA SER A 48 8.78 15.92 -11.24
C SER A 48 9.89 16.12 -10.21
N THR A 49 11.15 16.19 -10.64
CA THR A 49 12.29 16.51 -9.78
C THR A 49 12.55 18.01 -9.66
N ALA A 50 11.78 18.86 -10.35
CA ALA A 50 11.98 20.31 -10.35
C ALA A 50 11.85 20.91 -8.94
N LYS A 51 12.50 22.04 -8.68
CA LYS A 51 12.37 22.74 -7.40
C LYS A 51 10.92 23.16 -7.16
N THR A 52 10.44 23.06 -5.92
CA THR A 52 9.10 23.51 -5.50
C THR A 52 9.16 24.32 -4.21
N SER A 53 8.20 25.22 -4.01
CA SER A 53 8.00 25.94 -2.75
C SER A 53 7.23 25.12 -1.71
N ASP A 54 6.49 24.09 -2.14
CA ASP A 54 5.67 23.26 -1.27
C ASP A 54 6.55 22.23 -0.56
N ILE A 55 6.79 22.48 0.72
CA ILE A 55 7.69 21.70 1.59
C ILE A 55 7.00 21.27 2.88
N THR A 56 7.38 20.10 3.39
CA THR A 56 6.94 19.66 4.72
C THR A 56 7.80 20.33 5.80
N LYS A 57 7.29 21.45 6.32
CA LYS A 57 7.99 22.24 7.36
C LYS A 57 8.38 21.39 8.58
N GLY A 58 9.59 21.62 9.08
CA GLY A 58 10.23 20.92 10.18
C GLY A 58 10.76 19.53 9.84
N LYS A 59 10.65 19.05 8.59
CA LYS A 59 11.12 17.72 8.18
C LYS A 59 12.35 17.83 7.31
N VAL A 60 13.49 17.41 7.86
CA VAL A 60 14.77 17.31 7.15
C VAL A 60 14.64 16.37 5.95
N TRP A 61 15.16 16.82 4.82
CA TRP A 61 15.30 15.99 3.64
C TRP A 61 16.54 15.11 3.77
N VAL A 62 16.34 13.79 3.78
CA VAL A 62 17.42 12.81 3.73
C VAL A 62 17.29 12.05 2.42
N VAL A 63 18.39 11.95 1.67
CA VAL A 63 18.45 11.26 0.38
C VAL A 63 19.54 10.19 0.42
N TYR A 64 19.45 9.23 -0.49
CA TYR A 64 20.39 8.11 -0.54
C TYR A 64 20.94 7.98 -1.95
N SER A 65 22.21 7.62 -2.05
CA SER A 65 22.74 7.16 -3.32
C SER A 65 22.00 5.91 -3.78
N ASP A 66 21.30 6.00 -4.92
CA ASP A 66 20.54 4.87 -5.45
C ASP A 66 21.44 3.83 -6.13
N ARG A 67 22.74 4.10 -6.28
CA ARG A 67 23.70 3.22 -6.95
C ARG A 67 25.04 3.19 -6.25
N ALA A 68 25.78 2.09 -6.41
CA ALA A 68 27.19 2.02 -6.02
C ALA A 68 28.06 2.83 -6.99
N LYS A 69 29.23 3.28 -6.51
CA LYS A 69 30.22 4.04 -7.30
C LYS A 69 29.61 5.29 -7.95
N ASN A 70 28.76 6.00 -7.20
CA ASN A 70 28.03 7.15 -7.69
C ASN A 70 28.86 8.43 -7.52
N ASN A 71 29.30 9.02 -8.63
CA ASN A 71 30.20 10.16 -8.58
C ASN A 71 29.45 11.46 -8.32
N THR A 72 30.07 12.31 -7.51
CA THR A 72 29.66 13.69 -7.27
C THR A 72 30.68 14.66 -7.86
N TYR A 73 30.33 15.94 -7.98
CA TYR A 73 31.10 16.94 -8.71
C TYR A 73 31.27 18.23 -7.91
N THR A 74 32.32 18.99 -8.21
CA THR A 74 32.59 20.27 -7.53
C THR A 74 31.58 21.37 -7.83
N GLU A 75 30.80 21.23 -8.91
CA GLU A 75 29.78 22.17 -9.32
C GLU A 75 28.57 21.46 -9.95
N ALA A 76 27.39 22.10 -9.90
CA ALA A 76 26.16 21.58 -10.48
C ALA A 76 26.31 21.37 -12.00
N GLY A 77 26.18 20.12 -12.46
CA GLY A 77 26.36 19.76 -13.87
C GLY A 77 27.81 19.78 -14.37
N GLY A 78 28.79 19.96 -13.49
CA GLY A 78 30.20 19.93 -13.84
C GLY A 78 30.72 18.52 -14.10
N SER A 79 31.99 18.44 -14.52
CA SER A 79 32.69 17.18 -14.82
C SER A 79 33.81 16.83 -13.83
N THR A 80 34.24 17.80 -13.01
CA THR A 80 35.31 17.60 -12.03
C THR A 80 34.78 16.83 -10.83
N GLN A 81 35.19 15.57 -10.69
CA GLN A 81 34.74 14.70 -9.61
C GLN A 81 35.22 15.19 -8.24
N GLN A 82 34.32 15.20 -7.26
CA GLN A 82 34.63 15.54 -5.86
C GLN A 82 34.71 14.31 -4.96
N ALA A 83 33.73 13.41 -5.05
CA ALA A 83 33.67 12.18 -4.27
C ALA A 83 33.02 11.04 -5.07
N THR A 84 33.08 9.84 -4.50
CA THR A 84 32.36 8.66 -4.98
C THR A 84 31.59 8.05 -3.82
N LEU A 85 30.30 7.80 -4.03
CA LEU A 85 29.38 7.30 -3.03
C LEU A 85 29.11 5.80 -3.21
N GLY A 86 28.90 5.11 -2.10
CA GLY A 86 28.41 3.74 -2.04
C GLY A 86 26.89 3.66 -2.25
N PHE A 87 26.39 2.45 -2.49
CA PHE A 87 24.95 2.19 -2.56
C PHE A 87 24.29 2.41 -1.18
N LEU A 88 23.16 3.13 -1.16
CA LEU A 88 22.44 3.56 0.04
C LEU A 88 23.30 4.35 1.04
N GLU A 89 24.30 5.08 0.53
CA GLU A 89 25.01 6.07 1.32
C GLU A 89 24.06 7.25 1.64
N GLU A 90 23.87 7.53 2.93
CA GLU A 90 22.99 8.60 3.44
C GLU A 90 23.63 9.97 3.22
N LEU A 91 22.80 10.93 2.80
CA LEU A 91 23.19 12.27 2.42
C LEU A 91 22.14 13.31 2.83
N TYR A 92 22.60 14.50 3.19
CA TYR A 92 21.77 15.66 3.50
C TYR A 92 21.92 16.70 2.40
N PRO A 93 20.86 17.00 1.63
CA PRO A 93 20.86 18.13 0.69
C PRO A 93 20.96 19.44 1.46
N VAL A 94 21.88 20.32 1.05
CA VAL A 94 22.09 21.64 1.66
C VAL A 94 21.91 22.80 0.67
N ASP A 95 21.91 22.50 -0.62
CA ASP A 95 21.59 23.44 -1.69
C ASP A 95 21.02 22.71 -2.92
N GLU A 96 20.32 23.45 -3.78
CA GLU A 96 19.62 22.92 -4.95
C GLU A 96 19.72 23.89 -6.13
N LYS A 97 20.23 23.38 -7.26
CA LYS A 97 20.37 24.13 -8.52
C LYS A 97 19.89 23.26 -9.69
N GLY A 98 18.70 23.58 -10.19
CA GLY A 98 18.05 22.79 -11.25
C GLY A 98 17.82 21.34 -10.82
N ASP A 99 18.34 20.39 -11.58
CA ASP A 99 18.25 18.94 -11.29
C ASP A 99 19.39 18.42 -10.41
N PHE A 100 20.17 19.30 -9.81
CA PHE A 100 21.31 18.95 -8.97
C PHE A 100 21.09 19.38 -7.52
N LEU A 101 21.58 18.54 -6.60
CA LEU A 101 21.66 18.83 -5.17
C LEU A 101 23.12 18.92 -4.76
N HIS A 102 23.45 19.91 -3.95
CA HIS A 102 24.68 19.90 -3.18
C HIS A 102 24.42 19.12 -1.90
N VAL A 103 25.20 18.08 -1.63
CA VAL A 103 24.94 17.14 -0.55
C VAL A 103 26.14 16.98 0.37
N VAL A 104 25.86 16.79 1.66
CA VAL A 104 26.87 16.58 2.70
C VAL A 104 26.57 15.32 3.49
N GLN A 105 27.59 14.79 4.17
CA GLN A 105 27.45 13.80 5.23
C GLN A 105 27.71 14.42 6.59
N GLY A 106 27.03 13.90 7.61
CA GLY A 106 27.17 14.40 8.96
C GLY A 106 26.17 13.79 9.91
N SER A 107 26.05 14.40 11.08
CA SER A 107 25.05 14.05 12.08
C SER A 107 24.06 15.20 12.25
N LEU A 108 22.77 14.89 12.21
CA LEU A 108 21.73 15.88 12.45
C LEU A 108 21.71 16.25 13.94
N LYS A 109 21.66 17.55 14.23
CA LYS A 109 21.41 18.03 15.58
C LYS A 109 19.94 17.84 15.94
N GLU A 110 19.70 17.19 17.07
CA GLU A 110 18.37 16.86 17.57
C GLU A 110 17.43 18.08 17.56
N GLY A 111 16.22 17.88 17.03
CA GLY A 111 15.20 18.93 16.94
C GLY A 111 15.49 20.09 15.98
N SER A 112 16.50 19.97 15.09
CA SER A 112 16.89 21.04 14.17
C SER A 112 17.10 20.55 12.74
N LEU A 113 17.22 21.50 11.79
CA LEU A 113 17.65 21.25 10.42
C LEU A 113 19.18 21.29 10.25
N LYS A 114 19.93 21.44 11.34
CA LYS A 114 21.39 21.66 11.27
C LYS A 114 22.13 20.34 11.25
N VAL A 115 23.00 20.18 10.27
CA VAL A 115 23.89 19.02 10.11
C VAL A 115 25.29 19.41 10.53
N GLN A 116 25.86 18.68 11.49
CA GLN A 116 27.28 18.75 11.80
C GLN A 116 28.04 17.95 10.74
N VAL A 117 28.66 18.65 9.79
CA VAL A 117 29.25 18.02 8.61
C VAL A 117 30.52 17.28 8.97
N THR A 118 30.58 16.02 8.56
CA THR A 118 31.78 15.17 8.58
C THR A 118 32.48 15.15 7.24
N SER A 119 31.74 15.30 6.13
CA SER A 119 32.30 15.36 4.78
C SER A 119 31.37 16.10 3.83
N ASP A 120 31.90 17.07 3.09
CA ASP A 120 31.24 17.69 1.95
C ASP A 120 31.39 16.77 0.72
N LYS A 121 30.27 16.31 0.17
CA LYS A 121 30.26 15.38 -0.97
C LYS A 121 30.08 16.09 -2.30
N GLY A 122 29.72 17.36 -2.35
CA GLY A 122 29.57 18.11 -3.60
C GLY A 122 28.21 17.95 -4.28
N TRP A 123 28.16 18.25 -5.58
CA TRP A 123 26.96 18.26 -6.41
C TRP A 123 26.67 16.91 -7.06
N ILE A 124 25.41 16.50 -7.07
CA ILE A 124 24.95 15.26 -7.70
C ILE A 124 23.56 15.44 -8.34
N SER A 125 23.31 14.74 -9.45
CA SER A 125 22.00 14.73 -10.09
C SER A 125 20.96 14.02 -9.21
N LYS A 126 19.77 14.62 -9.09
CA LYS A 126 18.59 14.01 -8.45
C LYS A 126 18.23 12.65 -9.06
N SER A 127 18.45 12.47 -10.36
CA SER A 127 18.20 11.20 -11.06
C SER A 127 19.09 10.05 -10.56
N SER A 128 20.22 10.34 -9.91
CA SER A 128 21.14 9.37 -9.31
C SER A 128 20.92 9.18 -7.80
N LEU A 129 19.78 9.61 -7.26
CA LEU A 129 19.45 9.51 -5.85
C LEU A 129 18.07 8.87 -5.65
N LEU A 130 17.88 8.25 -4.48
CA LEU A 130 16.57 7.96 -3.92
C LEU A 130 16.16 9.17 -3.07
N LEU A 131 15.18 9.94 -3.57
CA LEU A 131 14.82 11.25 -3.02
C LEU A 131 13.74 11.20 -1.93
N TRP A 132 13.13 10.03 -1.72
CA TRP A 132 11.94 9.86 -0.88
C TRP A 132 12.03 8.62 0.00
N SER A 133 11.16 8.57 1.02
CA SER A 133 11.11 7.50 2.01
C SER A 133 9.96 6.51 1.85
N ASN A 134 8.93 6.86 1.08
CA ASN A 134 7.81 5.98 0.76
C ASN A 134 8.02 5.34 -0.61
N CYS A 135 7.48 4.15 -0.83
CA CYS A 135 7.42 3.55 -2.14
C CYS A 135 6.58 4.40 -3.11
N LEU A 136 6.76 4.13 -4.41
CA LEU A 136 5.98 4.73 -5.46
C LEU A 136 4.50 4.38 -5.30
N VAL A 137 3.64 5.28 -5.74
CA VAL A 137 2.19 5.06 -5.80
C VAL A 137 1.66 5.18 -7.23
N THR A 138 0.53 4.53 -7.50
CA THR A 138 -0.25 4.74 -8.74
C THR A 138 -0.89 6.13 -8.78
N PRO A 139 -1.44 6.56 -9.93
CA PRO A 139 -2.29 7.77 -9.98
C PRO A 139 -3.39 7.79 -8.92
N ASP A 140 -3.95 6.62 -8.61
CA ASP A 140 -4.99 6.43 -7.58
C ASP A 140 -4.43 6.32 -6.14
N ASN A 141 -3.14 6.63 -5.94
CA ASN A 141 -2.43 6.57 -4.66
C ASN A 141 -2.31 5.18 -4.01
N ILE A 142 -2.44 4.11 -4.80
CA ILE A 142 -2.19 2.74 -4.35
C ILE A 142 -0.68 2.49 -4.34
N THR A 143 -0.16 1.92 -3.26
CA THR A 143 1.26 1.54 -3.16
C THR A 143 1.64 0.55 -4.27
N LYS A 144 2.65 0.91 -5.08
CA LYS A 144 3.18 0.05 -6.15
C LYS A 144 3.90 -1.14 -5.51
N LYS A 145 3.48 -2.36 -5.85
CA LYS A 145 4.07 -3.60 -5.36
C LYS A 145 4.60 -4.40 -6.53
N ALA A 146 5.65 -5.16 -6.31
CA ALA A 146 6.18 -6.13 -7.27
C ALA A 146 6.14 -7.51 -6.62
N MET A 147 5.54 -8.48 -7.31
CA MET A 147 5.67 -9.88 -6.95
C MET A 147 6.79 -10.50 -7.76
N LEU A 148 7.73 -11.13 -7.08
CA LEU A 148 8.80 -11.85 -7.73
C LEU A 148 8.27 -13.15 -8.33
N LEU A 149 8.34 -13.35 -9.64
CA LEU A 149 7.74 -14.52 -10.28
C LEU A 149 8.78 -15.24 -11.14
N ASN A 150 8.62 -16.56 -11.25
CA ASN A 150 9.37 -17.33 -12.23
C ASN A 150 8.65 -17.23 -13.58
N THR A 151 8.85 -16.11 -14.27
CA THR A 151 8.27 -15.86 -15.60
C THR A 151 9.15 -16.51 -16.67
N PRO A 152 8.58 -16.97 -17.81
CA PRO A 152 9.36 -17.46 -18.94
C PRO A 152 10.45 -16.47 -19.40
N GLU A 153 10.15 -15.17 -19.38
CA GLU A 153 11.06 -14.09 -19.76
C GLU A 153 12.19 -13.89 -18.74
N GLY A 154 11.97 -14.26 -17.48
CA GLY A 154 12.92 -14.17 -16.38
C GLY A 154 13.86 -15.38 -16.25
N LEU A 155 13.59 -16.49 -16.96
CA LEU A 155 14.39 -17.73 -16.88
C LEU A 155 15.87 -17.57 -17.29
N GLY A 156 16.20 -16.52 -18.05
CA GLY A 156 17.58 -16.20 -18.43
C GLY A 156 18.33 -15.30 -17.46
N GLU A 157 17.68 -14.82 -16.40
CA GLU A 157 18.26 -13.89 -15.44
C GLU A 157 19.04 -14.62 -14.33
N LYS A 158 20.02 -13.95 -13.73
CA LYS A 158 20.91 -14.59 -12.74
C LYS A 158 20.17 -14.93 -11.44
N SER A 159 20.02 -16.23 -11.17
CA SER A 159 19.66 -16.78 -9.87
C SER A 159 20.88 -17.35 -9.14
N VAL A 160 20.70 -17.72 -7.87
CA VAL A 160 21.70 -18.41 -7.05
C VAL A 160 21.03 -19.52 -6.26
N ILE A 161 21.74 -20.63 -6.09
CA ILE A 161 21.32 -21.68 -5.17
C ILE A 161 21.80 -21.32 -3.76
N VAL A 162 20.87 -21.07 -2.84
CA VAL A 162 21.16 -20.90 -1.40
C VAL A 162 20.43 -22.00 -0.65
N ASN A 163 21.17 -22.78 0.14
CA ASN A 163 20.62 -23.90 0.90
C ASN A 163 19.77 -24.89 0.06
N GLY A 164 20.12 -25.06 -1.22
CA GLY A 164 19.43 -25.97 -2.15
C GLY A 164 18.19 -25.38 -2.82
N ALA A 165 17.84 -24.11 -2.57
CA ALA A 165 16.73 -23.41 -3.22
C ALA A 165 17.23 -22.34 -4.19
N GLU A 166 16.49 -22.12 -5.27
CA GLU A 166 16.75 -21.05 -6.22
C GLU A 166 16.28 -19.71 -5.64
N GLU A 167 17.20 -18.75 -5.59
CA GLU A 167 17.03 -17.42 -5.03
C GLU A 167 17.38 -16.36 -6.06
N ILE A 168 16.64 -15.26 -6.05
CA ILE A 168 16.87 -14.14 -6.97
C ILE A 168 17.76 -13.12 -6.29
N ARG A 169 18.79 -12.67 -7.01
CA ARG A 169 19.76 -11.70 -6.52
C ARG A 169 19.30 -10.27 -6.79
N PHE A 170 19.71 -9.37 -5.90
CA PHE A 170 19.53 -7.94 -6.09
C PHE A 170 20.85 -7.26 -6.47
N TYR A 171 20.74 -6.13 -7.16
CA TYR A 171 21.87 -5.35 -7.65
C TYR A 171 21.99 -4.02 -6.91
N SER A 172 23.21 -3.52 -6.79
CA SER A 172 23.52 -2.24 -6.13
C SER A 172 23.49 -1.05 -7.08
N ASP A 173 23.10 -1.25 -8.34
CA ASP A 173 22.99 -0.20 -9.36
C ASP A 173 21.96 -0.58 -10.45
N PRO A 174 21.34 0.42 -11.12
CA PRO A 174 20.30 0.16 -12.13
C PRO A 174 20.85 -0.47 -13.43
N LYS A 175 22.17 -0.44 -13.66
CA LYS A 175 22.79 -1.15 -14.80
C LYS A 175 22.99 -2.63 -14.52
N LEU A 176 22.63 -3.10 -13.32
CA LEU A 176 22.77 -4.48 -12.86
C LEU A 176 24.22 -4.98 -12.92
N SER A 177 25.18 -4.10 -12.62
CA SER A 177 26.61 -4.41 -12.73
C SER A 177 27.23 -4.96 -11.43
N GLY A 178 26.79 -4.45 -10.27
CA GLY A 178 27.23 -4.88 -8.95
C GLY A 178 26.11 -5.58 -8.19
N LEU A 179 26.41 -6.68 -7.51
CA LEU A 179 25.46 -7.40 -6.67
C LEU A 179 25.39 -6.79 -5.27
N THR A 180 24.24 -6.91 -4.61
CA THR A 180 24.14 -6.76 -3.15
C THR A 180 24.42 -8.11 -2.47
N ASP A 181 24.46 -8.12 -1.14
CA ASP A 181 24.52 -9.31 -0.30
C ASP A 181 23.13 -9.96 -0.08
N LYS A 182 22.07 -9.37 -0.66
CA LYS A 182 20.69 -9.79 -0.47
C LYS A 182 20.20 -10.67 -1.60
N TYR A 183 19.27 -11.55 -1.25
CA TYR A 183 18.59 -12.46 -2.15
C TYR A 183 17.20 -12.78 -1.57
N SER A 184 16.30 -13.30 -2.42
CA SER A 184 14.95 -13.69 -2.00
C SER A 184 14.45 -14.88 -2.82
N PRO A 185 13.68 -15.78 -2.21
CA PRO A 185 13.03 -16.84 -2.95
C PRO A 185 11.99 -16.20 -3.86
N PRO A 186 11.63 -16.87 -4.96
CA PRO A 186 10.54 -16.40 -5.79
C PRO A 186 9.26 -16.27 -4.95
N ASN A 187 8.31 -15.50 -5.47
CA ASN A 187 6.97 -15.29 -4.94
C ASN A 187 6.89 -14.34 -3.76
N HIS A 188 7.99 -13.78 -3.30
CA HIS A 188 7.93 -12.73 -2.29
C HIS A 188 7.43 -11.40 -2.90
N ILE A 189 6.76 -10.62 -2.06
CA ILE A 189 6.17 -9.31 -2.38
C ILE A 189 7.12 -8.22 -1.89
N PHE A 190 7.37 -7.26 -2.78
CA PHE A 190 8.20 -6.10 -2.53
C PHE A 190 7.44 -4.83 -2.88
N PHE A 191 7.93 -3.70 -2.40
CA PHE A 191 7.44 -2.37 -2.73
C PHE A 191 8.42 -1.68 -3.67
N ILE A 192 7.89 -1.00 -4.68
CA ILE A 192 8.70 -0.35 -5.71
C ILE A 192 9.06 1.06 -5.22
N PHE A 193 10.35 1.34 -4.99
CA PHE A 193 10.81 2.65 -4.55
C PHE A 193 11.25 3.55 -5.71
N LYS A 194 11.75 2.97 -6.80
CA LYS A 194 12.20 3.75 -7.96
C LYS A 194 12.18 2.88 -9.19
N GLN A 195 12.00 3.50 -10.35
CA GLN A 195 12.08 2.84 -11.65
C GLN A 195 13.06 3.60 -12.54
N ASP A 196 13.87 2.85 -13.29
CA ASP A 196 14.83 3.38 -14.27
C ASP A 196 14.80 2.49 -15.53
N GLY A 197 13.97 2.87 -16.50
CA GLY A 197 13.66 2.02 -17.66
C GLY A 197 13.06 0.68 -17.23
N ASN A 198 13.67 -0.43 -17.66
CA ASN A 198 13.20 -1.79 -17.36
C ASN A 198 13.76 -2.34 -16.02
N ARG A 199 13.96 -1.47 -15.03
CA ARG A 199 14.65 -1.76 -13.76
C ARG A 199 13.90 -1.16 -12.58
N LEU A 200 13.77 -1.91 -11.50
CA LEU A 200 13.07 -1.49 -10.28
C LEU A 200 14.01 -1.54 -9.07
N LEU A 201 13.98 -0.50 -8.24
CA LEU A 201 14.57 -0.50 -6.91
C LEU A 201 13.51 -0.96 -5.90
N LEU A 202 13.78 -2.04 -5.19
CA LEU A 202 12.80 -2.70 -4.34
C LEU A 202 13.10 -2.52 -2.85
N GLY A 203 12.04 -2.50 -2.03
CA GLY A 203 12.10 -2.56 -0.57
C GLY A 203 11.11 -3.57 0.01
N VAL A 204 11.39 -4.02 1.23
CA VAL A 204 10.56 -5.00 1.95
C VAL A 204 9.29 -4.36 2.55
N ASN A 205 9.36 -3.10 2.96
CA ASN A 205 8.23 -2.34 3.51
C ASN A 205 7.88 -1.15 2.59
N ASP A 206 6.65 -0.67 2.68
CA ASP A 206 6.13 0.48 1.92
C ASP A 206 6.81 1.80 2.25
N LYS A 207 7.50 1.88 3.39
CA LYS A 207 8.27 3.03 3.84
C LYS A 207 9.57 2.59 4.52
N HIS A 208 10.65 3.33 4.30
CA HIS A 208 11.89 3.20 5.08
C HIS A 208 12.09 4.35 6.07
N ASP A 209 12.80 4.05 7.15
CA ASP A 209 13.29 5.01 8.12
C ASP A 209 14.80 5.20 7.91
N PRO A 210 15.38 6.39 8.14
CA PRO A 210 16.82 6.60 7.99
C PRO A 210 17.69 5.59 8.72
N THR A 211 17.26 5.16 9.91
CA THR A 211 17.98 4.19 10.74
C THR A 211 18.07 2.81 10.07
N TYR A 212 17.10 2.45 9.23
CA TYR A 212 16.91 1.08 8.73
C TYR A 212 16.81 0.99 7.21
N VAL A 213 17.24 2.02 6.47
CA VAL A 213 17.19 2.03 4.99
C VAL A 213 17.90 0.81 4.38
N LYS A 214 19.07 0.44 4.93
CA LYS A 214 19.86 -0.71 4.47
C LYS A 214 19.23 -2.06 4.82
N LEU A 215 18.33 -2.12 5.80
CA LEU A 215 17.54 -3.32 6.07
C LEU A 215 16.34 -3.40 5.11
N ASN A 216 15.67 -2.27 4.88
CA ASN A 216 14.47 -2.22 4.06
C ASN A 216 14.74 -2.35 2.55
N ILE A 217 15.59 -1.51 1.97
CA ILE A 217 15.86 -1.51 0.53
C ILE A 217 16.77 -2.68 0.16
N VAL A 218 16.31 -3.55 -0.74
CA VAL A 218 17.01 -4.79 -1.10
C VAL A 218 17.95 -4.63 -2.30
N GLY A 219 17.61 -3.75 -3.24
CA GLY A 219 18.41 -3.46 -4.42
C GLY A 219 17.59 -3.39 -5.70
N TRP A 220 18.30 -3.24 -6.80
CA TRP A 220 17.77 -3.18 -8.16
C TRP A 220 17.53 -4.56 -8.75
N VAL A 221 16.53 -4.66 -9.62
CA VAL A 221 16.17 -5.87 -10.35
C VAL A 221 15.70 -5.57 -11.77
N SER A 222 15.66 -6.59 -12.62
CA SER A 222 15.06 -6.54 -13.96
C SER A 222 13.54 -6.70 -13.87
N LEU A 223 12.77 -5.87 -14.59
CA LEU A 223 11.31 -5.98 -14.70
C LEU A 223 10.86 -7.36 -15.23
N ASN A 224 11.72 -8.04 -16.00
CA ASN A 224 11.45 -9.37 -16.55
C ASN A 224 11.27 -10.45 -15.46
N GLN A 225 11.75 -10.24 -14.23
CA GLN A 225 11.64 -11.22 -13.14
C GLN A 225 10.40 -11.01 -12.25
N PHE A 226 9.56 -10.03 -12.56
CA PHE A 226 8.47 -9.60 -11.66
C PHE A 226 7.18 -9.33 -12.42
N THR A 227 6.07 -9.38 -11.70
CA THR A 227 4.82 -8.78 -12.13
C THR A 227 4.42 -7.70 -11.15
N GLU A 228 4.12 -6.51 -11.68
CA GLU A 228 3.57 -5.44 -10.88
C GLU A 228 2.19 -5.83 -10.34
N TRP A 229 1.96 -5.56 -9.07
CA TRP A 229 0.68 -5.77 -8.40
C TRP A 229 0.22 -4.46 -7.77
N ASN A 230 -0.30 -3.60 -8.64
CA ASN A 230 -0.65 -2.22 -8.30
C ASN A 230 -2.15 -2.02 -8.04
N ASN A 231 -2.84 -3.06 -7.58
CA ASN A 231 -4.23 -2.97 -7.15
C ASN A 231 -4.43 -3.75 -5.85
N ARG A 232 -5.55 -3.48 -5.17
CA ARG A 232 -5.93 -4.16 -3.92
C ARG A 232 -6.78 -5.40 -4.17
N VAL A 233 -7.33 -5.55 -5.37
CA VAL A 233 -8.40 -6.50 -5.66
C VAL A 233 -7.84 -7.80 -6.21
N ALA A 234 -8.14 -8.88 -5.53
CA ALA A 234 -7.94 -10.23 -6.00
C ALA A 234 -9.29 -10.97 -6.01
N LEU A 235 -9.31 -12.16 -6.61
CA LEU A 235 -10.47 -13.01 -6.74
C LEU A 235 -10.24 -14.33 -6.02
N GLU A 236 -11.30 -14.83 -5.42
CA GLU A 236 -11.41 -16.21 -4.95
C GLU A 236 -12.74 -16.81 -5.44
N PRO A 237 -12.86 -18.15 -5.55
CA PRO A 237 -14.15 -18.77 -5.83
C PRO A 237 -15.20 -18.27 -4.85
N ASN A 238 -16.40 -17.99 -5.33
CA ASN A 238 -17.46 -17.52 -4.46
C ASN A 238 -17.88 -18.65 -3.51
N CYS A 239 -17.51 -18.49 -2.23
CA CYS A 239 -17.74 -19.46 -1.17
C CYS A 239 -19.05 -19.20 -0.39
N GLU A 240 -19.90 -18.26 -0.83
CA GLU A 240 -21.24 -18.10 -0.26
C GLU A 240 -22.03 -19.41 -0.40
N VAL A 241 -22.78 -19.79 0.63
CA VAL A 241 -23.52 -21.07 0.66
C VAL A 241 -24.51 -21.19 -0.51
N SER A 242 -25.17 -20.09 -0.86
CA SER A 242 -26.09 -20.02 -2.00
C SER A 242 -25.38 -20.23 -3.34
N ALA A 243 -24.25 -19.55 -3.56
CA ALA A 243 -23.46 -19.65 -4.77
C ALA A 243 -22.81 -21.04 -4.94
N THR A 244 -22.25 -21.59 -3.87
CA THR A 244 -21.64 -22.93 -3.87
C THR A 244 -22.68 -24.02 -4.13
N THR A 245 -23.84 -23.95 -3.48
CA THR A 245 -24.95 -24.90 -3.68
C THR A 245 -25.47 -24.85 -5.13
N GLU A 246 -25.65 -23.66 -5.70
CA GLU A 246 -26.10 -23.50 -7.08
C GLU A 246 -25.08 -24.05 -8.09
N ARG A 247 -23.79 -23.73 -7.92
CA ARG A 247 -22.71 -24.22 -8.78
C ARG A 247 -22.59 -25.74 -8.73
N TRP A 248 -22.67 -26.31 -7.53
CA TRP A 248 -22.67 -27.77 -7.31
C TRP A 248 -23.82 -28.46 -8.03
N ALA A 249 -25.05 -27.98 -7.84
CA ALA A 249 -26.25 -28.57 -8.45
C ALA A 249 -26.20 -28.55 -9.99
N ASN A 250 -25.51 -27.58 -10.57
CA ASN A 250 -25.35 -27.43 -12.02
C ASN A 250 -24.05 -28.05 -12.57
N GLY A 251 -23.23 -28.71 -11.73
CA GLY A 251 -21.95 -29.28 -12.16
C GLY A 251 -20.96 -28.24 -12.68
N VAL A 252 -21.05 -27.01 -12.18
CA VAL A 252 -20.19 -25.88 -12.60
C VAL A 252 -19.11 -25.64 -11.55
N ARG A 253 -17.89 -25.36 -12.00
CA ARG A 253 -16.76 -24.95 -11.16
C ARG A 253 -16.27 -23.56 -11.54
N ALA A 254 -15.69 -22.85 -10.58
CA ALA A 254 -14.89 -21.66 -10.85
C ALA A 254 -13.55 -22.08 -11.47
N SER A 255 -13.28 -21.60 -12.68
CA SER A 255 -12.12 -22.00 -13.48
C SER A 255 -11.46 -20.79 -14.15
N VAL A 256 -10.15 -20.90 -14.41
CA VAL A 256 -9.37 -19.95 -15.22
C VAL A 256 -9.04 -20.58 -16.55
N TYR A 257 -9.16 -19.80 -17.61
CA TYR A 257 -8.96 -20.22 -18.99
C TYR A 257 -7.69 -19.62 -19.59
N LYS A 258 -7.07 -20.32 -20.54
CA LYS A 258 -5.84 -19.85 -21.22
C LYS A 258 -6.06 -18.59 -22.07
N ASP A 259 -7.26 -18.39 -22.59
CA ASP A 259 -7.60 -17.30 -23.49
C ASP A 259 -9.00 -16.73 -23.24
N TYR A 260 -9.21 -15.52 -23.77
CA TYR A 260 -10.45 -14.77 -23.64
C TYR A 260 -11.66 -15.52 -24.23
N GLN A 261 -11.49 -16.15 -25.39
CA GLN A 261 -12.60 -16.79 -26.10
C GLN A 261 -13.15 -17.98 -25.33
N SER A 262 -12.27 -18.77 -24.72
CA SER A 262 -12.63 -19.88 -23.85
C SER A 262 -13.41 -19.42 -22.62
N ALA A 263 -12.96 -18.33 -21.98
CA ALA A 263 -13.68 -17.73 -20.86
C ALA A 263 -15.06 -17.17 -21.28
N LEU A 264 -15.13 -16.56 -22.48
CA LEU A 264 -16.38 -16.04 -23.04
C LEU A 264 -17.37 -17.17 -23.34
N SER A 265 -16.96 -18.21 -24.06
CA SER A 265 -17.81 -19.37 -24.35
C SER A 265 -18.31 -20.04 -23.07
N PHE A 266 -17.44 -20.18 -22.06
CA PHE A 266 -17.86 -20.66 -20.74
C PHE A 266 -18.92 -19.74 -20.10
N SER A 267 -18.73 -18.42 -20.16
CA SER A 267 -19.69 -17.45 -19.62
C SER A 267 -21.06 -17.52 -20.29
N LEU A 268 -21.11 -17.90 -21.57
CA LEU A 268 -22.34 -18.08 -22.35
C LEU A 268 -22.99 -19.45 -22.10
N GLY A 269 -22.36 -20.32 -21.30
CA GLY A 269 -22.83 -21.68 -21.04
C GLY A 269 -22.50 -22.66 -22.17
N GLU A 270 -21.65 -22.27 -23.12
CA GLU A 270 -21.21 -23.10 -24.23
C GLU A 270 -20.16 -24.13 -23.77
N PRO A 271 -20.00 -25.26 -24.50
CA PRO A 271 -18.92 -26.19 -24.24
C PRO A 271 -17.54 -25.54 -24.43
N VAL A 272 -16.60 -25.82 -23.51
CA VAL A 272 -15.21 -25.38 -23.60
C VAL A 272 -14.30 -26.60 -23.62
N ASN A 273 -13.24 -26.55 -24.41
CA ASN A 273 -12.24 -27.61 -24.47
C ASN A 273 -11.55 -27.73 -23.09
N PRO A 274 -11.52 -28.92 -22.47
CA PRO A 274 -10.86 -29.11 -21.17
C PRO A 274 -9.38 -28.70 -21.14
N LEU A 275 -8.68 -28.74 -22.29
CA LEU A 275 -7.29 -28.29 -22.41
C LEU A 275 -7.12 -26.77 -22.29
N ASP A 276 -8.22 -26.03 -22.36
CA ASP A 276 -8.20 -24.57 -22.26
C ASP A 276 -8.37 -24.11 -20.81
N ILE A 277 -8.68 -25.02 -19.89
CA ILE A 277 -8.75 -24.79 -18.45
C ILE A 277 -7.34 -24.91 -17.87
N ILE A 278 -6.78 -23.80 -17.40
CA ILE A 278 -5.42 -23.76 -16.83
C ILE A 278 -5.44 -23.84 -15.30
N TRP A 279 -6.55 -23.50 -14.66
CA TRP A 279 -6.74 -23.64 -13.21
C TRP A 279 -8.19 -23.96 -12.90
N GLU A 280 -8.39 -24.93 -12.00
CA GLU A 280 -9.70 -25.31 -11.47
C GLU A 280 -9.51 -25.99 -10.10
N ASP A 281 -9.43 -25.19 -9.03
CA ASP A 281 -9.33 -25.71 -7.66
C ASP A 281 -10.49 -25.24 -6.76
N ASP A 282 -11.69 -25.36 -7.30
CA ASP A 282 -12.96 -25.10 -6.64
C ASP A 282 -13.50 -26.39 -5.99
N THR A 283 -12.67 -27.04 -5.18
CA THR A 283 -12.92 -28.38 -4.66
C THR A 283 -13.42 -28.41 -3.22
N THR A 284 -13.06 -27.41 -2.41
CA THR A 284 -13.40 -27.38 -0.98
C THR A 284 -14.69 -26.65 -0.68
N PHE A 285 -15.17 -25.78 -1.59
CA PHE A 285 -16.29 -24.84 -1.38
C PHE A 285 -16.17 -23.92 -0.16
N GLU A 286 -15.11 -24.07 0.63
CA GLU A 286 -14.68 -23.18 1.69
C GLU A 286 -13.62 -22.18 1.19
N ARG A 287 -13.61 -21.02 1.84
CA ARG A 287 -12.57 -20.02 1.65
C ARG A 287 -11.19 -20.59 2.02
N ARG A 288 -10.23 -20.43 1.11
CA ARG A 288 -8.86 -20.94 1.27
C ARG A 288 -8.07 -20.13 2.30
N PRO A 289 -7.14 -20.76 3.06
CA PRO A 289 -6.30 -20.05 4.04
C PRO A 289 -5.39 -19.01 3.37
N GLY A 290 -4.75 -18.16 4.17
CA GLY A 290 -3.98 -17.01 3.69
C GLY A 290 -2.80 -17.37 2.78
N GLU A 291 -2.16 -18.51 3.06
CA GLU A 291 -1.03 -19.06 2.28
C GLU A 291 -1.40 -19.37 0.81
N TRP A 292 -2.69 -19.58 0.55
CA TRP A 292 -3.20 -19.79 -0.80
C TRP A 292 -3.43 -18.44 -1.46
N ARG A 293 -2.63 -18.14 -2.47
CA ARG A 293 -2.71 -16.83 -3.12
C ARG A 293 -3.97 -16.74 -3.94
N ARG A 294 -4.66 -15.61 -3.79
CA ARG A 294 -5.86 -15.30 -4.56
C ARG A 294 -5.45 -14.93 -5.98
N ILE A 295 -6.40 -15.04 -6.89
CA ILE A 295 -6.18 -14.78 -8.29
C ILE A 295 -6.11 -13.26 -8.50
N ILE A 296 -5.01 -12.77 -9.04
CA ILE A 296 -4.76 -11.33 -9.15
C ILE A 296 -5.40 -10.82 -10.44
N VAL A 297 -6.16 -9.72 -10.35
CA VAL A 297 -6.71 -9.06 -11.54
C VAL A 297 -5.62 -8.23 -12.18
N THR A 298 -5.38 -8.43 -13.48
CA THR A 298 -4.37 -7.69 -14.26
C THR A 298 -4.98 -6.85 -15.39
N GLY A 299 -6.26 -7.04 -15.69
CA GLY A 299 -6.98 -6.21 -16.65
C GLY A 299 -8.46 -6.58 -16.77
N HIS A 300 -9.23 -5.66 -17.33
CA HIS A 300 -10.67 -5.78 -17.55
C HIS A 300 -10.97 -5.70 -19.06
N PRO A 301 -10.79 -6.81 -19.82
CA PRO A 301 -10.98 -6.78 -21.26
C PRO A 301 -12.39 -6.34 -21.64
N GLU A 302 -13.44 -7.11 -21.34
CA GLU A 302 -14.85 -6.82 -21.69
C GLU A 302 -15.78 -7.95 -21.17
N ASN A 303 -17.11 -7.76 -21.23
CA ASN A 303 -18.13 -8.81 -20.99
C ASN A 303 -18.05 -9.55 -19.65
N ASN A 304 -17.67 -8.86 -18.56
CA ASN A 304 -17.42 -9.48 -17.25
C ASN A 304 -16.34 -10.58 -17.27
N ILE A 305 -15.49 -10.59 -18.30
CA ILE A 305 -14.28 -11.39 -18.37
C ILE A 305 -13.12 -10.57 -17.82
N LEU A 306 -12.32 -11.17 -16.95
CA LEU A 306 -11.16 -10.55 -16.33
C LEU A 306 -9.89 -11.24 -16.80
N LYS A 307 -8.87 -10.45 -17.15
CA LYS A 307 -7.50 -10.96 -17.35
C LYS A 307 -6.84 -11.08 -15.99
N THR A 308 -6.29 -12.24 -15.68
CA THR A 308 -5.80 -12.56 -14.34
C THR A 308 -4.43 -13.22 -14.35
N LEU A 309 -3.77 -13.19 -13.20
CA LEU A 309 -2.55 -13.92 -12.91
C LEU A 309 -2.87 -14.95 -11.81
N VAL A 310 -2.67 -16.23 -12.11
CA VAL A 310 -3.04 -17.36 -11.24
C VAL A 310 -1.84 -18.26 -10.95
N CYS A 311 -1.79 -18.81 -9.73
CA CYS A 311 -0.78 -19.79 -9.31
C CYS A 311 -1.30 -21.21 -9.55
N LEU A 312 -0.58 -22.00 -10.34
CA LEU A 312 -0.94 -23.38 -10.72
C LEU A 312 -0.42 -24.44 -9.72
N GLY A 313 0.16 -24.02 -8.59
CA GLY A 313 0.91 -24.88 -7.69
C GLY A 313 2.42 -24.85 -7.97
N ASN A 314 3.23 -25.32 -7.01
CA ASN A 314 4.69 -25.21 -7.02
C ASN A 314 5.22 -23.81 -7.36
N ASN A 315 4.43 -22.77 -7.03
CA ASN A 315 4.74 -21.39 -7.34
C ASN A 315 4.91 -21.06 -8.83
N ASN A 316 4.29 -21.83 -9.72
CA ASN A 316 4.22 -21.50 -11.13
C ASN A 316 3.06 -20.55 -11.39
N TRP A 317 3.34 -19.41 -12.00
CA TRP A 317 2.34 -18.40 -12.31
C TRP A 317 2.13 -18.28 -13.80
N THR A 318 0.87 -18.07 -14.19
CA THR A 318 0.51 -17.82 -15.58
C THR A 318 -0.59 -16.80 -15.68
N ILE A 319 -0.64 -16.12 -16.82
CA ILE A 319 -1.76 -15.29 -17.21
C ILE A 319 -2.90 -16.20 -17.65
N GLY A 320 -4.13 -15.81 -17.31
CA GLY A 320 -5.35 -16.45 -17.77
C GLY A 320 -6.53 -15.48 -17.81
N TYR A 321 -7.71 -16.03 -18.08
CA TYR A 321 -8.96 -15.30 -18.23
C TYR A 321 -10.06 -15.96 -17.40
N ILE A 322 -10.87 -15.16 -16.73
CA ILE A 322 -11.95 -15.62 -15.86
C ILE A 322 -13.26 -15.00 -16.28
N ALA A 323 -14.33 -15.80 -16.31
CA ALA A 323 -15.69 -15.28 -16.33
C ALA A 323 -16.22 -15.07 -14.92
N MET A 324 -16.70 -13.87 -14.60
CA MET A 324 -17.33 -13.60 -13.29
C MET A 324 -18.72 -14.24 -13.18
N TYR A 325 -19.42 -14.40 -14.29
CA TYR A 325 -20.77 -14.95 -14.38
C TYR A 325 -20.85 -16.02 -15.45
N ARG A 326 -21.85 -16.89 -15.33
CA ARG A 326 -22.20 -17.89 -16.34
C ARG A 326 -23.71 -17.90 -16.57
N ALA A 327 -24.13 -17.96 -17.83
CA ALA A 327 -25.52 -18.11 -18.21
C ALA A 327 -26.15 -19.33 -17.51
N GLY A 328 -27.32 -19.13 -16.92
CA GLY A 328 -28.03 -20.15 -16.15
C GLY A 328 -27.70 -20.17 -14.64
N LEU A 329 -26.72 -19.38 -14.18
CA LEU A 329 -26.45 -19.20 -12.75
C LEU A 329 -26.91 -17.81 -12.28
N ARG A 330 -27.38 -17.71 -11.03
CA ARG A 330 -27.79 -16.45 -10.41
C ARG A 330 -26.65 -15.79 -9.64
N HIS A 331 -25.76 -16.60 -9.07
CA HIS A 331 -24.63 -16.11 -8.29
C HIS A 331 -23.35 -16.01 -9.13
N PRO A 332 -22.49 -15.01 -8.88
CA PRO A 332 -21.18 -14.94 -9.53
C PRO A 332 -20.31 -16.12 -9.10
N LEU A 333 -19.44 -16.53 -10.01
CA LEU A 333 -18.51 -17.64 -9.82
C LEU A 333 -17.36 -17.28 -8.87
N PHE A 334 -16.96 -16.00 -8.85
CA PHE A 334 -15.88 -15.47 -8.04
C PHE A 334 -16.38 -14.31 -7.18
N SER A 335 -15.75 -14.12 -6.03
CA SER A 335 -15.94 -12.99 -5.13
C SER A 335 -14.65 -12.19 -5.03
N ASN A 336 -14.77 -10.87 -4.77
CA ASN A 336 -13.59 -10.04 -4.54
C ASN A 336 -13.01 -10.31 -3.16
N SER A 337 -11.69 -10.23 -3.06
CA SER A 337 -10.96 -10.17 -1.81
C SER A 337 -9.89 -9.08 -1.90
N LEU A 338 -9.79 -8.27 -0.87
CA LEU A 338 -8.78 -7.23 -0.77
C LEU A 338 -7.50 -7.75 -0.17
N PHE A 339 -6.39 -7.45 -0.84
CA PHE A 339 -5.05 -7.62 -0.36
C PHE A 339 -4.56 -6.34 0.33
N LEU A 340 -4.45 -6.39 1.66
CA LEU A 340 -4.03 -5.24 2.48
C LEU A 340 -2.78 -5.56 3.28
N THR A 341 -1.88 -4.60 3.40
CA THR A 341 -0.78 -4.68 4.38
C THR A 341 -1.32 -4.51 5.80
N ARG A 342 -0.54 -4.92 6.81
CA ARG A 342 -0.88 -4.63 8.22
C ARG A 342 -1.09 -3.13 8.47
N SER A 343 -0.27 -2.26 7.87
CA SER A 343 -0.43 -0.81 8.03
C SER A 343 -1.74 -0.30 7.42
N GLU A 344 -2.08 -0.76 6.21
CA GLU A 344 -3.31 -0.37 5.51
C GLU A 344 -4.56 -0.84 6.28
N LEU A 345 -4.59 -2.10 6.70
CA LEU A 345 -5.70 -2.64 7.51
C LEU A 345 -5.79 -1.92 8.86
N GLY A 346 -4.67 -1.70 9.54
CA GLY A 346 -4.63 -0.99 10.82
C GLY A 346 -5.17 0.44 10.70
N ASN A 347 -4.82 1.15 9.62
CA ASN A 347 -5.34 2.50 9.36
C ASN A 347 -6.86 2.50 9.16
N ILE A 348 -7.41 1.51 8.45
CA ILE A 348 -8.87 1.35 8.28
C ILE A 348 -9.52 1.06 9.63
N VAL A 349 -8.99 0.09 10.39
CA VAL A 349 -9.54 -0.31 11.69
C VAL A 349 -9.56 0.87 12.67
N ILE A 350 -8.45 1.60 12.81
CA ILE A 350 -8.36 2.77 13.71
C ILE A 350 -9.34 3.86 13.29
N SER A 351 -9.46 4.15 11.99
CA SER A 351 -10.39 5.16 11.53
C SER A 351 -11.85 4.74 11.78
N LEU A 352 -12.21 3.48 11.56
CA LEU A 352 -13.56 2.98 11.83
C LEU A 352 -13.91 2.87 13.32
N GLU A 353 -12.93 2.61 14.20
CA GLU A 353 -13.12 2.58 15.66
C GLU A 353 -13.66 3.92 16.17
N MET A 354 -13.19 5.04 15.61
CA MET A 354 -13.67 6.37 15.98
C MET A 354 -15.17 6.59 15.68
N LEU A 355 -15.79 5.77 14.82
CA LEU A 355 -17.22 5.84 14.53
C LEU A 355 -18.10 5.15 15.57
N SER A 356 -17.59 4.10 16.23
CA SER A 356 -18.42 3.30 17.16
C SER A 356 -18.72 4.01 18.48
N ASP A 357 -18.01 5.10 18.79
CA ASP A 357 -18.04 5.76 20.10
C ASP A 357 -18.84 7.09 20.14
N ALA A 358 -19.48 7.49 19.04
CA ALA A 358 -20.15 8.79 18.94
C ALA A 358 -21.57 8.82 19.55
N GLY A 359 -21.85 9.88 20.32
CA GLY A 359 -22.99 10.04 21.22
C GLY A 359 -24.37 10.15 20.55
N THR A 360 -24.79 11.34 20.12
CA THR A 360 -26.08 11.52 19.43
C THR A 360 -25.97 11.16 17.95
N SER A 361 -27.10 10.99 17.26
CA SER A 361 -27.08 10.71 15.82
C SER A 361 -26.48 11.84 14.98
N ALA A 362 -26.70 13.10 15.39
CA ALA A 362 -26.05 14.25 14.76
C ALA A 362 -24.52 14.20 14.93
N ASP A 363 -24.04 13.81 16.12
CA ASP A 363 -22.60 13.61 16.37
C ASP A 363 -22.05 12.46 15.52
N ARG A 364 -22.78 11.34 15.42
CA ARG A 364 -22.41 10.19 14.58
C ARG A 364 -22.30 10.58 13.11
N ARG A 365 -23.19 11.42 12.58
CA ARG A 365 -23.13 11.92 11.20
C ARG A 365 -21.88 12.73 10.94
N GLN A 366 -21.56 13.66 11.85
CA GLN A 366 -20.34 14.46 11.75
C GLN A 366 -19.08 13.59 11.88
N GLN A 367 -19.11 12.59 12.77
CA GLN A 367 -18.02 11.65 12.94
C GLN A 367 -17.85 10.74 11.71
N MET A 368 -18.94 10.34 11.04
CA MET A 368 -18.94 9.63 9.76
C MET A 368 -18.22 10.43 8.68
N TYR A 369 -18.63 11.68 8.49
CA TYR A 369 -18.00 12.59 7.55
C TYR A 369 -16.49 12.73 7.84
N LYS A 370 -16.13 13.00 9.10
CA LYS A 370 -14.74 13.16 9.53
C LYS A 370 -13.91 11.89 9.29
N THR A 371 -14.47 10.72 9.59
CA THR A 371 -13.76 9.44 9.46
C THR A 371 -13.43 9.14 8.01
N TRP A 372 -14.39 9.28 7.09
CA TRP A 372 -14.12 9.09 5.67
C TRP A 372 -13.14 10.12 5.12
N LEU A 373 -13.22 11.37 5.57
CA LEU A 373 -12.25 12.39 5.21
C LEU A 373 -10.83 12.00 5.66
N GLU A 374 -10.68 11.51 6.90
CA GLU A 374 -9.39 11.05 7.42
C GLU A 374 -8.86 9.83 6.67
N ILE A 375 -9.73 8.86 6.32
CA ILE A 375 -9.36 7.72 5.48
C ILE A 375 -8.85 8.24 4.13
N LEU A 376 -9.61 9.09 3.45
CA LEU A 376 -9.21 9.64 2.15
C LEU A 376 -7.89 10.41 2.24
N GLN A 377 -7.72 11.27 3.24
CA GLN A 377 -6.46 12.00 3.46
C GLN A 377 -5.28 11.06 3.69
N LYS A 378 -5.43 10.02 4.51
CA LYS A 378 -4.37 9.03 4.76
C LYS A 378 -4.04 8.21 3.50
N TYR A 379 -5.04 7.92 2.67
CA TYR A 379 -4.89 7.07 1.49
C TYR A 379 -4.42 7.83 0.26
N THR A 380 -4.88 9.07 0.03
CA THR A 380 -4.56 9.84 -1.18
C THR A 380 -3.56 10.96 -0.93
N GLY A 381 -3.39 11.41 0.31
CA GLY A 381 -2.59 12.60 0.64
C GLY A 381 -3.21 13.93 0.16
N GLY A 382 -4.42 13.91 -0.41
CA GLY A 382 -5.09 15.11 -0.90
C GLY A 382 -5.67 15.98 0.23
N LYS A 383 -6.10 17.18 -0.14
CA LYS A 383 -6.68 18.17 0.78
C LYS A 383 -8.17 17.92 0.93
N ARG A 384 -8.75 18.44 2.03
CA ARG A 384 -10.19 18.31 2.32
C ARG A 384 -11.08 18.73 1.14
N SER A 385 -10.73 19.83 0.47
CA SER A 385 -11.45 20.35 -0.70
C SER A 385 -11.63 19.34 -1.83
N ASP A 386 -10.71 18.38 -1.92
CA ASP A 386 -10.64 17.44 -3.03
C ASP A 386 -11.70 16.33 -2.87
N PHE A 387 -12.20 16.13 -1.64
CA PHE A 387 -13.04 14.98 -1.27
C PHE A 387 -14.51 15.32 -1.01
N GLU A 388 -14.84 16.59 -0.71
CA GLU A 388 -16.18 16.96 -0.24
C GLU A 388 -17.31 16.67 -1.23
N ASN A 389 -16.97 16.64 -2.52
CA ASN A 389 -17.90 16.36 -3.60
C ASN A 389 -17.84 14.93 -4.13
N MET A 390 -16.94 14.09 -3.59
CA MET A 390 -16.91 12.68 -3.95
C MET A 390 -18.16 12.00 -3.41
N THR A 391 -18.77 11.20 -4.27
CA THR A 391 -19.78 10.20 -3.90
C THR A 391 -19.13 9.10 -3.08
N MET A 392 -19.92 8.40 -2.29
CA MET A 392 -19.41 7.27 -1.52
C MET A 392 -18.91 6.11 -2.40
N ASP A 393 -19.45 5.93 -3.62
CA ASP A 393 -18.92 4.94 -4.57
C ASP A 393 -17.52 5.34 -5.06
N GLU A 394 -17.29 6.60 -5.39
CA GLU A 394 -15.96 7.11 -5.76
C GLU A 394 -14.97 6.95 -4.59
N ILE A 395 -15.41 7.18 -3.36
CA ILE A 395 -14.61 6.96 -2.15
C ILE A 395 -14.23 5.48 -2.01
N ASN A 396 -15.19 4.56 -2.18
CA ASN A 396 -14.91 3.14 -2.12
C ASN A 396 -13.95 2.69 -3.22
N ARG A 397 -14.13 3.18 -4.46
CA ARG A 397 -13.19 2.88 -5.55
C ARG A 397 -11.79 3.39 -5.22
N GLN A 398 -11.67 4.58 -4.66
CA GLN A 398 -10.39 5.17 -4.29
C GLN A 398 -9.70 4.40 -3.16
N VAL A 399 -10.43 4.02 -2.11
CA VAL A 399 -9.86 3.40 -0.90
C VAL A 399 -9.64 1.90 -1.08
N PHE A 400 -10.62 1.21 -1.67
CA PHE A 400 -10.70 -0.25 -1.73
C PHE A 400 -10.42 -0.82 -3.12
N GLY A 401 -10.44 0.00 -4.18
CA GLY A 401 -10.33 -0.47 -5.56
C GLY A 401 -11.59 -1.18 -6.07
N LEU A 402 -12.69 -1.11 -5.31
CA LEU A 402 -13.99 -1.69 -5.62
C LEU A 402 -15.07 -0.62 -5.53
N PRO A 403 -16.14 -0.70 -6.32
CA PRO A 403 -17.35 0.05 -6.01
C PRO A 403 -17.88 -0.37 -4.63
N GLY A 404 -18.86 0.35 -4.09
CA GLY A 404 -19.59 -0.12 -2.91
C GLY A 404 -20.05 -1.56 -3.12
N GLY A 405 -19.68 -2.48 -2.20
CA GLY A 405 -19.98 -3.91 -2.30
C GLY A 405 -21.48 -4.23 -2.39
N LYS A 406 -21.84 -5.50 -2.64
CA LYS A 406 -23.25 -5.94 -2.79
C LYS A 406 -24.16 -5.55 -1.61
N GLU A 407 -23.62 -5.55 -0.40
CA GLU A 407 -24.31 -5.11 0.83
C GLU A 407 -23.93 -3.69 1.26
N SER A 408 -23.01 -3.06 0.53
CA SER A 408 -22.77 -1.64 0.70
C SER A 408 -24.08 -0.97 0.35
N MET A 409 -24.60 -0.23 1.32
CA MET A 409 -25.78 0.58 1.16
C MET A 409 -25.57 1.69 0.12
N LEU A 410 -24.61 1.60 -0.81
CA LEU A 410 -24.17 2.68 -1.70
C LEU A 410 -24.11 2.19 -3.15
N ARG A 411 -24.87 1.13 -3.48
CA ARG A 411 -25.02 0.61 -4.84
C ARG A 411 -26.37 1.04 -5.42
N ASP A 412 -26.38 1.36 -6.70
CA ASP A 412 -27.55 1.88 -7.43
C ASP A 412 -28.82 1.05 -7.20
N VAL A 413 -29.81 1.64 -6.54
CA VAL A 413 -31.22 1.26 -6.76
C VAL A 413 -31.76 2.20 -7.82
N LYS A 414 -31.96 1.69 -9.04
CA LYS A 414 -32.88 2.34 -9.98
C LYS A 414 -34.29 2.24 -9.39
N LEU A 415 -34.99 3.36 -9.31
CA LEU A 415 -36.31 3.48 -8.73
C LEU A 415 -37.42 2.86 -9.61
N LEU A 416 -37.26 1.61 -10.07
CA LEU A 416 -38.21 1.01 -11.04
C LEU A 416 -38.56 -0.48 -10.90
N ASP A 417 -38.22 -1.21 -9.84
CA ASP A 417 -38.70 -2.61 -9.69
C ASP A 417 -39.16 -2.96 -8.27
N ILE A 418 -40.09 -2.17 -7.70
CA ILE A 418 -40.96 -2.66 -6.63
C ILE A 418 -42.39 -2.66 -7.19
N PRO A 419 -43.01 -3.84 -7.42
CA PRO A 419 -44.44 -3.90 -7.64
C PRO A 419 -45.13 -3.30 -6.42
N GLN A 420 -45.89 -2.23 -6.61
CA GLN A 420 -46.77 -1.73 -5.56
C GLN A 420 -47.82 -2.80 -5.27
N SER A 421 -47.61 -3.57 -4.21
CA SER A 421 -48.70 -4.27 -3.54
C SER A 421 -48.52 -4.19 -2.02
N GLU A 422 -49.39 -3.38 -1.44
CA GLU A 422 -49.96 -3.51 -0.10
C GLU A 422 -49.07 -3.16 1.10
N GLN A 423 -49.05 -1.86 1.39
CA GLN A 423 -49.03 -1.38 2.77
C GLN A 423 -50.31 -1.83 3.48
N GLN A 424 -50.19 -2.71 4.49
CA GLN A 424 -50.88 -2.57 5.78
C GLN A 424 -50.52 -3.75 6.70
N ASN A 425 -49.68 -3.50 7.71
CA ASN A 425 -50.13 -3.47 9.11
C ASN A 425 -48.96 -3.49 10.11
N SER A 426 -49.11 -2.63 11.12
CA SER A 426 -48.56 -2.71 12.47
C SER A 426 -47.07 -2.38 12.67
N CYS A 427 -46.83 -1.09 12.87
CA CYS A 427 -45.88 -0.63 13.88
C CYS A 427 -46.48 -0.88 15.27
N ASP A 428 -45.74 -1.51 16.17
CA ASP A 428 -45.79 -1.16 17.59
C ASP A 428 -44.53 -1.65 18.31
N CYS A 429 -44.17 -0.93 19.38
CA CYS A 429 -43.06 -1.16 20.32
C CYS A 429 -41.71 -0.51 19.95
N PHE A 430 -41.41 0.65 20.51
CA PHE A 430 -40.58 0.75 21.73
C PHE A 430 -40.35 2.22 22.10
N THR A 431 -40.91 2.64 23.24
CA THR A 431 -40.55 3.90 23.91
C THR A 431 -39.79 3.62 25.22
N LYS A 432 -38.66 4.32 25.39
CA LYS A 432 -37.96 4.72 26.63
C LYS A 432 -37.62 3.65 27.68
N LYS A 433 -36.32 3.37 27.84
CA LYS A 433 -35.47 3.84 28.97
C LYS A 433 -34.03 3.34 28.85
N SER A 434 -33.07 4.22 29.13
CA SER A 434 -31.65 3.92 29.27
C SER A 434 -31.35 3.35 30.66
N THR A 435 -30.57 2.27 30.72
CA THR A 435 -29.36 2.03 31.55
C THR A 435 -29.05 0.53 31.60
N SER A 436 -27.76 0.17 31.61
CA SER A 436 -27.20 -1.21 31.60
C SER A 436 -27.12 -1.90 30.22
N MET A 437 -26.15 -1.51 29.41
CA MET A 437 -25.96 -1.96 28.01
C MET A 437 -24.75 -2.87 27.76
N LEU A 438 -24.38 -3.73 28.71
CA LEU A 438 -23.29 -4.72 28.52
C LEU A 438 -23.69 -6.18 28.82
N ARG A 439 -24.85 -6.44 29.44
CA ARG A 439 -25.35 -7.80 29.70
C ARG A 439 -26.49 -8.26 28.78
N GLU A 440 -27.27 -7.35 28.18
CA GLU A 440 -28.34 -7.68 27.22
C GLU A 440 -27.85 -7.87 25.77
N TRP A 441 -26.65 -7.38 25.43
CA TRP A 441 -26.12 -7.46 24.06
C TRP A 441 -25.88 -8.91 23.58
N LYS A 442 -25.47 -9.82 24.48
CA LYS A 442 -25.27 -11.25 24.14
C LYS A 442 -26.55 -12.00 23.82
N LEU A 443 -27.71 -11.54 24.32
CA LEU A 443 -29.00 -12.19 24.03
C LEU A 443 -29.61 -11.73 22.70
N ARG A 444 -29.36 -10.47 22.30
CA ARG A 444 -29.77 -9.96 20.98
C ARG A 444 -28.95 -10.53 19.82
N GLU A 445 -27.73 -11.00 20.08
CA GLU A 445 -26.81 -11.59 19.10
C GLU A 445 -27.41 -12.83 18.40
N LYS A 446 -28.22 -13.64 19.10
CA LYS A 446 -28.90 -14.82 18.51
C LYS A 446 -30.14 -14.50 17.68
N LEU A 447 -30.73 -13.31 17.83
CA LEU A 447 -31.97 -12.92 17.15
C LEU A 447 -31.71 -12.02 15.93
N LEU A 448 -30.55 -11.36 15.88
CA LEU A 448 -30.18 -10.43 14.80
C LEU A 448 -29.64 -11.12 13.54
N ASP A 449 -29.17 -12.36 13.61
CA ASP A 449 -28.68 -13.11 12.43
C ASP A 449 -29.79 -13.42 11.39
N PHE A 450 -31.08 -13.27 11.75
CA PHE A 450 -32.22 -13.64 10.91
C PHE A 450 -32.98 -12.48 10.23
N ALA A 451 -32.72 -11.22 10.58
CA ALA A 451 -33.62 -10.10 10.22
C ALA A 451 -33.09 -9.08 9.18
N TYR A 452 -31.84 -9.21 8.70
CA TYR A 452 -31.20 -8.17 7.87
C TYR A 452 -31.42 -8.28 6.35
N ALA A 453 -32.29 -9.18 5.89
CA ALA A 453 -32.43 -9.49 4.45
C ALA A 453 -33.12 -8.39 3.61
N ASP A 454 -33.94 -7.50 4.19
CA ASP A 454 -34.87 -6.65 3.41
C ASP A 454 -34.83 -5.12 3.69
N CYS A 455 -33.72 -4.57 4.19
CA CYS A 455 -33.63 -3.11 4.45
C CYS A 455 -33.02 -2.30 3.28
N LEU A 456 -33.59 -1.11 3.02
CA LEU A 456 -33.30 -0.24 1.88
C LEU A 456 -31.90 0.41 1.96
N PRO A 457 -31.01 0.24 0.94
CA PRO A 457 -29.71 0.89 0.89
C PRO A 457 -29.81 2.43 0.87
N LEU A 458 -28.73 3.12 1.29
CA LEU A 458 -28.54 4.54 1.01
C LEU A 458 -28.37 4.72 -0.51
N PRO A 459 -28.63 5.91 -1.04
CA PRO A 459 -28.38 6.14 -2.46
C PRO A 459 -26.87 6.24 -2.76
N ALA A 460 -26.40 5.50 -3.77
CA ALA A 460 -24.99 5.48 -4.24
C ALA A 460 -24.40 6.88 -4.53
N PHE A 461 -25.26 7.82 -4.91
CA PHE A 461 -24.92 9.17 -5.32
C PHE A 461 -24.81 10.17 -4.16
N VAL A 462 -25.01 9.76 -2.90
CA VAL A 462 -24.84 10.64 -1.75
C VAL A 462 -23.39 11.09 -1.66
N LYS A 463 -23.17 12.40 -1.69
CA LYS A 463 -21.84 12.99 -1.52
C LYS A 463 -21.41 12.92 -0.06
N LEU A 464 -20.11 12.86 0.18
CA LEU A 464 -19.55 12.79 1.52
C LEU A 464 -20.11 13.87 2.46
N ARG A 465 -20.20 15.12 2.00
CA ARG A 465 -20.75 16.24 2.79
C ARG A 465 -22.24 16.07 3.14
N GLU A 466 -23.01 15.40 2.28
CA GLU A 466 -24.47 15.26 2.37
C GLU A 466 -24.89 14.22 3.41
N ILE A 467 -23.99 13.34 3.85
CA ILE A 467 -24.24 12.38 4.95
C ILE A 467 -24.64 13.11 6.25
N THR A 468 -24.16 14.34 6.41
CA THR A 468 -24.47 15.19 7.57
C THR A 468 -25.89 15.78 7.54
N ASP A 469 -26.55 15.75 6.39
CA ASP A 469 -27.89 16.31 6.20
C ASP A 469 -28.97 15.22 6.38
N ALA A 470 -29.75 15.34 7.46
CA ALA A 470 -30.84 14.42 7.77
C ALA A 470 -32.00 14.45 6.75
N SER A 471 -32.07 15.49 5.90
CA SER A 471 -33.06 15.57 4.81
C SER A 471 -32.67 14.75 3.59
N VAL A 472 -31.36 14.53 3.38
CA VAL A 472 -30.83 13.70 2.28
C VAL A 472 -30.77 12.24 2.69
N VAL A 473 -30.30 11.98 3.92
CA VAL A 473 -30.25 10.64 4.50
C VAL A 473 -31.08 10.62 5.77
N ASN A 474 -32.25 9.96 5.71
CA ASN A 474 -33.14 9.91 6.86
C ASN A 474 -32.51 9.16 8.04
N GLU A 475 -33.08 9.36 9.21
CA GLU A 475 -32.53 8.87 10.47
C GLU A 475 -32.48 7.35 10.58
N VAL A 476 -33.51 6.65 10.10
CA VAL A 476 -33.58 5.19 10.13
C VAL A 476 -32.49 4.59 9.25
N GLN A 477 -32.37 5.09 8.02
CA GLN A 477 -31.35 4.64 7.07
C GLN A 477 -29.93 4.91 7.58
N PHE A 478 -29.71 6.05 8.23
CA PHE A 478 -28.39 6.39 8.80
C PHE A 478 -28.00 5.45 9.94
N GLU A 479 -28.90 5.20 10.89
CA GLU A 479 -28.61 4.34 12.04
C GLU A 479 -28.42 2.87 11.62
N GLU A 480 -29.15 2.40 10.61
CA GLU A 480 -28.90 1.08 10.00
C GLU A 480 -27.51 0.99 9.38
N TYR A 481 -27.10 2.02 8.65
CA TYR A 481 -25.76 2.09 8.06
C TYR A 481 -24.67 2.07 9.13
N ILE A 482 -24.84 2.83 10.22
CA ILE A 482 -23.92 2.81 11.37
C ILE A 482 -23.82 1.40 11.97
N HIS A 483 -24.95 0.71 12.16
CA HIS A 483 -24.95 -0.64 12.70
C HIS A 483 -24.19 -1.63 11.80
N ARG A 484 -24.35 -1.53 10.47
CA ARG A 484 -23.60 -2.34 9.49
C ARG A 484 -22.11 -2.05 9.53
N ILE A 485 -21.70 -0.78 9.56
CA ILE A 485 -20.29 -0.40 9.71
C ILE A 485 -19.73 -0.94 11.01
N ALA A 486 -20.45 -0.81 12.13
CA ALA A 486 -20.00 -1.31 13.42
C ALA A 486 -19.82 -2.84 13.40
N TYR A 487 -20.69 -3.57 12.70
CA TYR A 487 -20.54 -5.02 12.49
C TYR A 487 -19.28 -5.34 11.69
N LYS A 488 -19.09 -4.70 10.54
CA LYS A 488 -17.93 -4.89 9.66
C LYS A 488 -16.61 -4.51 10.34
N TYR A 489 -16.59 -3.38 11.05
CA TYR A 489 -15.49 -2.97 11.91
C TYR A 489 -15.09 -4.07 12.89
N ARG A 490 -16.04 -4.71 13.60
CA ARG A 490 -15.73 -5.80 14.53
C ARG A 490 -15.06 -6.98 13.83
N GLN A 491 -15.46 -7.30 12.59
CA GLN A 491 -14.81 -8.35 11.81
C GLN A 491 -13.38 -7.97 11.41
N LEU A 492 -13.17 -6.74 10.94
CA LEU A 492 -11.84 -6.21 10.60
C LEU A 492 -10.92 -6.12 11.82
N TYR A 493 -11.44 -5.65 12.96
CA TYR A 493 -10.71 -5.55 14.22
C TYR A 493 -10.26 -6.94 14.70
N LYS A 494 -11.13 -7.95 14.62
CA LYS A 494 -10.76 -9.34 14.92
C LYS A 494 -9.67 -9.84 13.99
N ALA A 495 -9.80 -9.61 12.68
CA ALA A 495 -8.79 -10.02 11.70
C ALA A 495 -7.42 -9.36 11.98
N PHE A 496 -7.40 -8.06 12.30
CA PHE A 496 -6.18 -7.30 12.57
C PHE A 496 -5.45 -7.75 13.84
N ASN A 497 -6.19 -8.03 14.92
CA ASN A 497 -5.64 -8.35 16.24
C ASN A 497 -5.42 -9.85 16.49
N GLN A 498 -5.84 -10.73 15.57
CA GLN A 498 -5.55 -12.16 15.66
C GLN A 498 -4.13 -12.45 15.17
N ASP A 499 -3.27 -12.99 16.04
CA ASP A 499 -1.89 -13.35 15.69
C ASP A 499 -1.79 -14.37 14.54
N ASN A 500 -2.80 -15.24 14.41
CA ASN A 500 -2.90 -16.29 13.41
C ASN A 500 -4.23 -16.20 12.64
N TYR A 501 -4.60 -15.01 12.17
CA TYR A 501 -5.77 -14.86 11.29
C TYR A 501 -5.66 -15.84 10.11
N ARG A 502 -6.63 -16.76 9.95
CA ARG A 502 -6.60 -17.86 8.96
C ARG A 502 -6.35 -17.39 7.54
N TYR A 503 -6.74 -16.15 7.22
CA TYR A 503 -6.62 -15.53 5.90
C TYR A 503 -5.51 -14.47 5.84
N ALA A 504 -4.51 -14.54 6.73
CA ALA A 504 -3.27 -13.77 6.64
C ALA A 504 -2.15 -14.57 5.99
N PHE A 505 -1.26 -13.87 5.30
CA PHE A 505 -0.09 -14.41 4.61
C PHE A 505 1.14 -13.60 5.02
N ARG A 506 2.31 -14.26 5.17
CA ARG A 506 3.58 -13.57 5.46
C ARG A 506 4.55 -13.66 4.30
N SER A 507 5.11 -12.51 3.91
CA SER A 507 6.18 -12.40 2.92
C SER A 507 7.22 -11.41 3.41
N ASN A 508 8.51 -11.79 3.34
CA ASN A 508 9.63 -10.96 3.83
C ASN A 508 9.46 -10.45 5.28
N GLY A 509 8.82 -11.24 6.15
CA GLY A 509 8.51 -10.84 7.53
C GLY A 509 7.35 -9.83 7.67
N VAL A 510 6.77 -9.36 6.56
CA VAL A 510 5.59 -8.50 6.54
C VAL A 510 4.33 -9.37 6.48
N THR A 511 3.34 -9.03 7.29
CA THR A 511 2.02 -9.70 7.29
C THR A 511 1.05 -8.94 6.39
N TYR A 512 0.38 -9.69 5.52
CA TYR A 512 -0.65 -9.25 4.61
C TYR A 512 -1.96 -9.99 4.91
N TYR A 513 -3.08 -9.34 4.59
CA TYR A 513 -4.41 -9.82 4.92
C TYR A 513 -5.23 -9.93 3.66
N TRP A 514 -5.94 -11.06 3.54
CA TRP A 514 -7.00 -11.25 2.57
C TRP A 514 -8.35 -10.95 3.24
N ILE A 515 -8.86 -9.75 3.00
CA ILE A 515 -10.13 -9.29 3.52
C ILE A 515 -11.22 -9.61 2.49
N ALA A 516 -12.32 -10.23 2.91
CA ALA A 516 -13.42 -10.51 2.00
C ALA A 516 -14.22 -9.23 1.74
N GLU A 517 -14.84 -9.11 0.56
CA GLU A 517 -15.60 -7.91 0.16
C GLU A 517 -16.72 -7.56 1.15
N ASP A 518 -17.38 -8.56 1.72
CA ASP A 518 -18.46 -8.43 2.71
C ASP A 518 -17.99 -7.81 4.05
N MET A 519 -16.70 -7.89 4.36
CA MET A 519 -16.11 -7.26 5.54
C MET A 519 -15.82 -5.76 5.33
N LEU A 520 -15.90 -5.25 4.10
CA LEU A 520 -15.60 -3.83 3.80
C LEU A 520 -16.81 -2.95 4.11
N PRO A 521 -16.62 -1.76 4.74
CA PRO A 521 -17.67 -0.82 5.13
C PRO A 521 -18.80 -0.60 4.09
#